data_AF-A0A928GPW6-F1
#
_entry.id   AF-A0A928GPW6-F1
#
_cell.length_a   1.000
_cell.length_b   1.000
_cell.length_c   1.000
_cell.angle_alpha   90.00
_cell.angle_beta   90.00
_cell.angle_gamma   90.00
#
_symmetry.space_group_name_H-M   'P 1'
#
loop_
_entity.id
_entity.type
_entity.pdbx_description
1 polymer ?
#
loop_
_entity_poly.entity_id
_entity_poly.type
_entity_poly.pdbx_seq_one_letter_code
_entity_poly.pdbx_strand_id
1 'polypeptide(L)' 'MKKFAIVIVALLCLSSCKTALDREYHADTLNSDLEVIIARDNMTENELHLFNTYLVNAEINDIDLEGKTYREILEAAKKQ' A
#
# COMPACT_ATOMS: atom_id res chain seq x y z
N MET A 1 7.21 29.68 27.04
CA MET A 1 7.64 28.37 26.48
C MET A 1 6.48 27.42 26.12
N LYS A 2 5.29 27.48 26.75
CA LYS A 2 4.13 26.61 26.41
C LYS A 2 3.55 26.76 24.98
N LYS A 3 3.76 27.91 24.31
CA LYS A 3 3.17 28.20 22.99
C LYS A 3 3.85 27.46 21.82
N PHE A 4 5.12 27.08 21.96
CA PHE A 4 5.87 26.37 20.91
C PHE A 4 5.54 24.86 20.85
N ALA A 5 5.17 24.25 21.98
CA ALA A 5 4.80 22.84 22.01
C ALA A 5 3.54 22.53 21.19
N ILE A 6 2.59 23.47 21.12
CA ILE A 6 1.33 23.31 20.38
C ILE A 6 1.58 23.30 18.86
N VAL A 7 2.54 24.10 18.38
CA VAL A 7 2.88 24.18 16.95
C VAL A 7 3.55 22.90 16.46
N ILE A 8 4.38 22.27 17.29
CA ILE A 8 5.08 21.01 16.95
C ILE A 8 4.09 19.83 16.90
N VAL A 9 3.12 19.78 17.79
CA VAL A 9 2.07 18.74 17.77
C VAL A 9 1.14 18.89 16.56
N ALA A 10 0.81 20.13 16.17
CA ALA A 10 0.01 20.39 14.98
C ALA A 10 0.72 20.00 13.67
N LEU A 11 2.06 20.12 13.62
CA LEU A 11 2.84 19.70 12.44
C LEU A 11 2.90 18.18 12.25
N LEU A 12 2.81 17.39 13.33
CA LEU A 12 2.83 15.92 13.27
C LEU A 12 1.53 15.32 12.73
N CYS A 13 0.43 16.07 12.72
CA CYS A 13 -0.85 15.62 12.14
C CYS A 13 -0.91 15.79 10.61
N LEU A 14 0.08 16.42 9.97
CA LEU A 14 0.08 16.69 8.52
C LEU A 14 0.78 15.60 7.69
N SER A 15 1.37 14.58 8.32
CA SER A 15 2.22 13.58 7.64
C SER A 15 1.52 12.26 7.28
N SER A 16 0.28 12.01 7.71
CA SER A 16 -0.45 10.81 7.26
C SER A 16 -1.20 11.10 5.97
N CYS A 17 -0.45 11.39 4.90
CA CYS A 17 -0.97 11.25 3.56
C CYS A 17 -1.08 9.75 3.30
N LYS A 18 -2.23 9.14 3.65
CA LYS A 18 -2.48 7.72 3.35
C LYS A 18 -2.28 7.52 1.85
N THR A 19 -1.33 6.67 1.48
CA THR A 19 -1.09 6.36 0.06
C THR A 19 -2.09 5.29 -0.39
N ALA A 20 -2.21 5.06 -1.70
CA ALA A 20 -3.09 4.02 -2.19
C ALA A 20 -2.65 2.62 -1.71
N LEU A 21 -1.34 2.43 -1.51
CA LEU A 21 -0.75 1.23 -0.93
C LEU A 21 -1.15 0.97 0.54
N ASP A 22 -1.63 1.98 1.28
CA ASP A 22 -2.11 1.80 2.67
C ASP A 22 -3.57 1.32 2.73
N ARG A 23 -4.23 1.13 1.58
CA ARG A 23 -5.57 0.53 1.51
C ARG A 23 -5.48 -0.98 1.72
N GLU A 24 -6.47 -1.54 2.39
CA GLU A 24 -6.64 -2.99 2.50
C GLU A 24 -6.97 -3.57 1.12
N TYR A 25 -6.39 -4.72 0.83
CA TYR A 25 -6.71 -5.51 -0.33
C TYR A 25 -8.10 -6.12 -0.14
N HIS A 26 -8.95 -5.95 -1.15
CA HIS A 26 -10.15 -6.74 -1.33
C HIS A 26 -10.24 -7.23 -2.78
N ALA A 27 -10.62 -8.50 -2.96
CA ALA A 27 -10.71 -9.09 -4.29
C ALA A 27 -11.76 -8.40 -5.19
N ASP A 28 -12.84 -7.88 -4.61
CA ASP A 28 -13.93 -7.20 -5.32
C ASP A 28 -13.54 -5.80 -5.82
N THR A 29 -12.63 -5.11 -5.13
CA THR A 29 -12.14 -3.77 -5.51
C THR A 29 -10.77 -3.77 -6.18
N LEU A 30 -10.11 -4.93 -6.28
CA LEU A 30 -8.74 -5.08 -6.76
C LEU A 30 -8.43 -4.23 -8.01
N ASN A 31 -9.20 -4.40 -9.09
CA ASN A 31 -8.93 -3.68 -10.35
C ASN A 31 -8.96 -2.16 -10.16
N SER A 32 -9.94 -1.65 -9.42
CA SER A 32 -10.06 -0.21 -9.16
C SER A 32 -8.95 0.30 -8.25
N ASP A 33 -8.50 -0.51 -7.30
CA ASP A 33 -7.40 -0.14 -6.39
C ASP A 33 -6.06 -0.13 -7.12
N LEU A 34 -5.82 -1.10 -8.01
CA LEU A 34 -4.63 -1.15 -8.86
C LEU A 34 -4.49 0.09 -9.75
N GLU A 35 -5.58 0.54 -10.37
CA GLU A 35 -5.58 1.77 -11.18
C GLU A 35 -5.12 2.98 -10.35
N VAL A 36 -5.60 3.09 -9.11
CA VAL A 36 -5.24 4.18 -8.20
C VAL A 36 -3.78 4.06 -7.75
N ILE A 37 -3.32 2.85 -7.43
CA ILE A 37 -1.93 2.59 -7.00
C ILE A 37 -0.95 2.93 -8.13
N ILE A 38 -1.22 2.47 -9.36
CA ILE A 38 -0.38 2.75 -10.52
C ILE A 38 -0.33 4.26 -10.80
N ALA A 39 -1.47 4.96 -10.68
CA ALA A 39 -1.56 6.38 -10.96
C ALA A 39 -0.92 7.28 -9.88
N ARG A 40 -0.87 6.84 -8.61
CA ARG A 40 -0.51 7.70 -7.47
C ARG A 40 0.80 7.34 -6.76
N ASP A 41 1.13 6.06 -6.67
CA ASP A 41 2.17 5.60 -5.76
C ASP A 41 3.53 5.37 -6.45
N ASN A 42 3.67 5.78 -7.73
CA ASN A 42 4.93 5.80 -8.51
C ASN A 42 5.77 4.52 -8.39
N MET A 43 5.11 3.36 -8.45
CA MET A 43 5.81 2.08 -8.44
C MET A 43 6.74 1.98 -9.66
N THR A 44 7.94 1.48 -9.43
CA THR A 44 8.86 1.13 -10.52
C THR A 44 8.31 -0.05 -11.32
N GLU A 45 8.75 -0.21 -12.58
CA GLU A 45 8.35 -1.35 -13.43
C GLU A 45 8.66 -2.71 -12.76
N ASN A 46 9.80 -2.81 -12.07
CA ASN A 46 10.16 -4.00 -11.30
C ASN A 46 9.22 -4.25 -10.12
N GLU A 47 8.83 -3.20 -9.39
CA GLU A 47 7.87 -3.35 -8.28
C GLU A 47 6.50 -3.77 -8.78
N LEU A 48 6.03 -3.21 -9.89
CA LEU A 48 4.78 -3.63 -10.54
C LEU A 48 4.84 -5.10 -10.96
N HIS A 49 5.96 -5.53 -11.54
CA HIS A 49 6.16 -6.90 -11.96
C HIS A 49 6.16 -7.88 -10.77
N LEU A 50 6.92 -7.59 -9.72
CA LEU A 50 6.97 -8.41 -8.50
C LEU A 50 5.59 -8.50 -7.84
N PHE A 51 4.92 -7.35 -7.72
CA PHE A 51 3.62 -7.24 -7.10
C PHE A 51 2.56 -8.04 -7.86
N ASN A 52 2.49 -7.90 -9.18
CA ASN A 52 1.57 -8.68 -10.02
C ASN A 52 1.87 -10.19 -9.95
N THR A 53 3.15 -10.57 -10.01
CA THR A 53 3.55 -11.98 -9.88
C THR A 53 3.13 -12.56 -8.53
N TYR A 54 3.27 -11.79 -7.45
CA TYR A 54 2.86 -12.22 -6.12
C TYR A 54 1.35 -12.39 -5.99
N LEU A 55 0.55 -11.47 -6.54
CA LEU A 55 -0.92 -11.58 -6.55
C LEU A 55 -1.38 -12.84 -7.28
N VAL A 56 -0.85 -13.10 -8.48
CA VAL A 56 -1.17 -14.30 -9.25
C VAL A 56 -0.74 -15.57 -8.52
N ASN A 57 0.45 -15.58 -7.92
CA ASN A 57 0.90 -16.71 -7.11
C ASN A 57 0.01 -16.94 -5.89
N ALA A 58 -0.45 -15.88 -5.23
CA ALA A 58 -1.37 -16.00 -4.10
C ALA A 58 -2.70 -16.63 -4.52
N GLU A 59 -3.26 -16.21 -5.66
CA GLU A 59 -4.48 -16.81 -6.22
C GLU A 59 -4.30 -18.29 -6.57
N ILE A 60 -3.19 -18.67 -7.20
CA ILE A 60 -2.91 -20.08 -7.58
C ILE A 60 -2.72 -20.98 -6.35
N ASN A 61 -2.12 -20.45 -5.28
CA ASN A 61 -1.79 -21.21 -4.07
C ASN A 61 -2.84 -21.06 -2.96
N ASP A 62 -3.98 -20.41 -3.23
CA ASP A 62 -5.05 -20.15 -2.26
C ASP A 62 -4.52 -19.43 -0.99
N ILE A 63 -3.57 -18.51 -1.18
CA ILE A 63 -3.02 -17.68 -0.11
C ILE A 63 -3.99 -16.52 0.14
N ASP A 64 -4.58 -16.50 1.32
CA ASP A 64 -5.46 -15.41 1.73
C ASP A 64 -4.70 -14.09 1.91
N LEU A 65 -5.09 -13.10 1.10
CA LEU A 65 -4.57 -11.73 1.15
C LEU A 65 -5.57 -10.75 1.78
N GLU A 66 -6.79 -11.20 2.12
CA GLU A 66 -7.81 -10.32 2.67
C GLU A 66 -7.39 -9.66 3.97
N GLY A 67 -7.71 -8.37 4.08
CA GLY A 67 -7.32 -7.54 5.22
C GLY A 67 -5.82 -7.19 5.30
N LYS A 68 -4.98 -7.66 4.36
CA LYS A 68 -3.61 -7.14 4.20
C LYS A 68 -3.65 -5.84 3.42
N THR A 69 -2.79 -4.90 3.75
CA THR A 69 -2.58 -3.71 2.92
C THR A 69 -1.79 -4.05 1.66
N TYR A 70 -2.03 -3.30 0.58
CA TYR A 70 -1.24 -3.40 -0.64
C TYR A 70 0.27 -3.20 -0.40
N ARG A 71 0.63 -2.39 0.59
CA ARG A 71 2.01 -2.21 1.04
C ARG A 71 2.60 -3.49 1.62
N GLU A 72 1.88 -4.16 2.51
CA GLU A 72 2.33 -5.43 3.09
C GLU A 72 2.50 -6.51 2.02
N ILE A 73 1.59 -6.54 1.04
CA ILE A 73 1.67 -7.46 -0.10
C ILE A 73 2.91 -7.14 -0.95
N LEU A 74 3.17 -5.88 -1.26
CA LEU A 74 4.37 -5.45 -1.99
C LEU A 74 5.67 -5.78 -1.23
N GLU A 75 5.69 -5.56 0.08
CA GLU A 75 6.85 -5.93 0.91
C GLU A 75 7.07 -7.44 0.99
N ALA A 76 6.00 -8.24 1.01
CA ALA A 76 6.09 -9.69 0.92
C ALA A 76 6.65 -10.14 -0.43
N ALA A 77 6.20 -9.51 -1.53
CA ALA A 77 6.71 -9.77 -2.88
C ALA A 77 8.21 -9.46 -3.02
N LYS A 78 8.69 -8.37 -2.38
CA LYS A 78 10.10 -7.98 -2.39
C LYS A 78 11.02 -8.91 -1.57
N LYS A 79 10.46 -9.75 -0.69
CA LYS A 79 11.21 -10.69 0.16
C LYS A 79 11.39 -12.07 -0.48
N GLN A 80 10.83 -12.30 -1.66
CA GLN A 80 11.02 -13.53 -2.43
C GLN A 80 12.39 -13.57 -3.12
#